data_AF-A0A0T0PSL7-F1
#
_entry.id   AF-A0A0T0PSL7-F1
#
_cell.length_a   1.000
_cell.length_b   1.000
_cell.length_c   1.000
_cell.angle_alpha   90.00
_cell.angle_beta   90.00
_cell.angle_gamma   90.00
#
_symmetry.space_group_name_H-M   'P 1'
#
loop_
_entity.id
_entity.type
_entity.pdbx_description
1 polymer ?
#
loop_
_entity_poly.entity_id
_entity_poly.type
_entity_poly.pdbx_seq_one_letter_code
_entity_poly.pdbx_strand_id
1 'polypeptide(L)'
;MTINRRNALTLLGSGLGSGAALALPGGADAAGAVAFAHGVASGDPAADGAILWTRATTARGGDVALDWHVADRVDGPVLASGRVVARAARDHTAKAAATGLKPGRDYYYWFTAADGTRSPVGRFRTLPRGRTADVVMAVASCQLYAGLFNACAAIARLDRVDAVVHLGDYIYEYGPEGYGADVAKKTGRVVEPAHEIVTLDDYRRRHAQLKRDADMQAAHARAAFICVWDDHEVANDGWMHGAENHTPATEGDWDKRKAAAMQAYFEWMPIRDPLPGQPWAAINRSFDFGDLATLVMVETRLLARDRQVAPKGAGIAPEDYAPMMAERAQPTRDLLGPKQLAWVERTLATSVAAGRPWQVLGNQVVMARVAGPDIERQLGPARFATLLATLPAMWRARLAASIASYRAGLPFNFDSWDGYPAARERLYAAFRRAKARPIVLSGDSHAAWANDLHDDAGRLVAAELGATAITSPSYGSLIPGIGTLIAEANPEVRYCDQDAKGFLLLTLTPSAATAEFRTVSTVIAKPFAEATAKRVRIDAGRPAPIVEIA
;
A
#
# COMPACT_ATOMS: atom_id res chain seq x y z
N MET A 1 -10.55 -56.66 6.20
CA MET A 1 -11.64 -56.39 5.24
C MET A 1 -11.81 -54.90 5.08
N THR A 2 -11.86 -54.46 3.83
CA THR A 2 -11.97 -53.09 3.34
C THR A 2 -13.41 -52.55 3.46
N ILE A 3 -13.56 -51.21 3.54
CA ILE A 3 -14.76 -50.37 3.24
C ILE A 3 -15.83 -50.28 4.37
N ASN A 4 -16.58 -49.20 4.63
CA ASN A 4 -16.48 -47.71 4.54
C ASN A 4 -17.82 -47.13 5.12
N ARG A 5 -17.78 -45.88 5.62
CA ARG A 5 -18.82 -44.83 5.80
C ARG A 5 -20.33 -45.18 5.87
N ARG A 6 -20.94 -45.00 7.05
CA ARG A 6 -22.04 -44.04 7.40
C ARG A 6 -22.79 -44.52 8.67
N ASN A 7 -23.03 -43.57 9.57
CA ASN A 7 -23.92 -43.63 10.75
C ASN A 7 -23.44 -44.44 11.96
N ALA A 8 -23.05 -43.74 13.04
CA ALA A 8 -23.38 -44.15 14.41
C ALA A 8 -23.19 -42.97 15.38
N LEU A 9 -24.23 -42.12 15.48
CA LEU A 9 -24.55 -41.40 16.71
C LEU A 9 -25.50 -42.31 17.48
N THR A 10 -25.10 -42.85 18.64
CA THR A 10 -25.90 -42.94 19.88
C THR A 10 -25.28 -43.86 20.93
N LEU A 11 -25.48 -43.44 22.18
CA LEU A 11 -25.36 -44.15 23.45
C LEU A 11 -23.96 -44.50 23.97
N LEU A 12 -23.58 -43.83 25.06
CA LEU A 12 -23.52 -44.47 26.38
C LEU A 12 -23.55 -43.40 27.46
N GLY A 13 -24.67 -43.31 28.16
CA GLY A 13 -24.76 -42.69 29.47
C GLY A 13 -24.42 -43.69 30.58
N SER A 14 -24.15 -43.11 31.75
CA SER A 14 -24.13 -43.67 33.11
C SER A 14 -22.77 -44.14 33.67
N GLY A 15 -22.25 -43.30 34.55
CA GLY A 15 -21.12 -43.55 35.46
C GLY A 15 -21.05 -42.42 36.48
N LEU A 16 -21.84 -42.52 37.55
CA LEU A 16 -21.84 -41.63 38.71
C LEU A 16 -20.47 -41.68 39.41
N GLY A 17 -19.86 -40.52 39.65
CA GLY A 17 -18.65 -40.37 40.46
C GLY A 17 -18.57 -38.98 41.06
N SER A 18 -18.90 -38.87 42.34
CA SER A 18 -18.82 -37.66 43.16
C SER A 18 -17.39 -37.12 43.22
N GLY A 19 -17.19 -35.84 42.91
CA GLY A 19 -15.89 -35.17 43.06
C GLY A 19 -15.99 -33.67 42.83
N ALA A 20 -15.86 -32.91 43.92
CA ALA A 20 -15.57 -31.48 44.01
C ALA A 20 -16.02 -30.58 42.83
N ALA A 21 -17.11 -29.83 43.05
CA ALA A 21 -17.36 -28.62 42.28
C ALA A 21 -16.28 -27.59 42.60
N LEU A 22 -15.15 -27.66 41.87
CA LEU A 22 -14.35 -26.48 41.60
C LEU A 22 -15.27 -25.54 40.83
N ALA A 23 -15.79 -24.54 41.54
CA ALA A 23 -16.32 -23.34 40.92
C ALA A 23 -15.17 -22.72 40.12
N LEU A 24 -15.07 -23.10 38.85
CA LEU A 24 -14.45 -22.24 37.86
C LEU A 24 -15.16 -20.90 37.99
N PRO A 25 -14.46 -19.77 38.14
CA PRO A 25 -15.10 -18.49 37.98
C PRO A 25 -15.68 -18.52 36.56
N GLY A 26 -17.00 -18.65 36.46
CA GLY A 26 -17.72 -18.21 35.29
C GLY A 26 -17.30 -16.76 35.15
N GLY A 27 -16.40 -16.50 34.20
CA GLY A 27 -16.10 -15.14 33.79
C GLY A 27 -17.45 -14.56 33.44
N ALA A 28 -17.94 -13.67 34.29
CA ALA A 28 -19.11 -12.89 33.97
C ALA A 28 -18.85 -12.31 32.59
N ASP A 29 -19.69 -12.68 31.63
CA ASP A 29 -19.71 -12.03 30.33
C ASP A 29 -19.75 -10.53 30.58
N ALA A 30 -18.64 -9.85 30.30
CA ALA A 30 -18.59 -8.41 30.21
C ALA A 30 -19.28 -8.01 28.90
N ALA A 31 -20.55 -8.38 28.76
CA ALA A 31 -21.45 -8.00 27.69
C ALA A 31 -21.74 -6.50 27.84
N GLY A 32 -20.74 -5.67 27.53
CA GLY A 32 -20.78 -4.22 27.73
C GLY A 32 -19.42 -3.53 27.78
N ALA A 33 -18.31 -4.22 28.06
CA ALA A 33 -16.99 -3.59 28.13
C ALA A 33 -16.49 -3.16 26.75
N VAL A 34 -15.85 -1.99 26.66
CA VAL A 34 -15.18 -1.56 25.43
C VAL A 34 -13.87 -2.34 25.28
N ALA A 35 -13.58 -2.82 24.08
CA ALA A 35 -12.28 -3.40 23.73
C ALA A 35 -11.67 -2.67 22.53
N PHE A 36 -10.34 -2.78 22.37
CA PHE A 36 -9.60 -2.19 21.24
C PHE A 36 -9.06 -3.29 20.33
N ALA A 37 -9.96 -4.13 19.80
CA ALA A 37 -9.59 -5.34 19.04
C ALA A 37 -8.86 -5.06 17.72
N HIS A 38 -8.86 -3.81 17.26
CA HIS A 38 -8.23 -3.36 16.01
C HIS A 38 -7.00 -2.47 16.27
N GLY A 39 -6.51 -2.47 17.51
CA GLY A 39 -5.35 -1.70 17.93
C GLY A 39 -5.55 -0.19 17.85
N VAL A 40 -4.43 0.50 17.68
CA VAL A 40 -4.36 1.95 17.47
C VAL A 40 -3.53 2.22 16.23
N ALA A 41 -3.76 3.36 15.59
CA ALA A 41 -2.94 3.84 14.49
C ALA A 41 -2.75 5.34 14.61
N SER A 42 -1.65 5.84 14.08
CA SER A 42 -1.43 7.27 13.94
C SER A 42 -1.07 7.55 12.50
N GLY A 43 -1.29 8.77 12.06
CA GLY A 43 -1.01 9.11 10.68
C GLY A 43 -1.09 10.59 10.41
N ASP A 44 -0.77 10.92 9.17
CA ASP A 44 -0.88 12.28 8.68
C ASP A 44 -0.14 13.28 9.62
N PRO A 45 1.14 13.00 9.97
CA PRO A 45 1.86 13.77 10.99
C PRO A 45 2.01 15.23 10.57
N ALA A 46 2.07 16.11 11.55
CA ALA A 46 2.29 17.54 11.41
C ALA A 46 3.43 17.97 12.34
N ALA A 47 3.89 19.21 12.19
CA ALA A 47 4.96 19.74 13.03
C ALA A 47 4.56 19.86 14.52
N ASP A 48 3.27 19.96 14.80
CA ASP A 48 2.73 20.12 16.15
C ASP A 48 1.81 18.96 16.57
N GLY A 49 1.79 17.85 15.84
CA GLY A 49 1.03 16.67 16.24
C GLY A 49 0.76 15.66 15.12
N ALA A 50 -0.34 14.93 15.22
CA ALA A 50 -0.73 13.88 14.27
C ALA A 50 -2.21 13.52 14.42
N ILE A 51 -2.75 12.77 13.46
CA ILE A 51 -4.04 12.09 13.63
C ILE A 51 -3.80 10.83 14.46
N LEU A 52 -4.61 10.66 15.50
CA LEU A 52 -4.70 9.45 16.32
C LEU A 52 -5.98 8.72 15.96
N TRP A 53 -5.90 7.41 15.75
CA TRP A 53 -7.00 6.57 15.31
C TRP A 53 -7.13 5.32 16.19
N THR A 54 -8.37 4.91 16.46
CA THR A 54 -8.70 3.59 16.97
C THR A 54 -10.14 3.20 16.59
N ARG A 55 -10.54 1.97 16.89
CA ARG A 55 -11.94 1.53 16.88
C ARG A 55 -12.33 0.97 18.24
N ALA A 56 -13.43 1.47 18.80
CA ALA A 56 -14.05 0.90 19.99
C ALA A 56 -14.89 -0.33 19.60
N THR A 57 -14.42 -1.53 19.96
CA THR A 57 -15.18 -2.76 19.83
C THR A 57 -16.12 -2.87 21.02
N THR A 58 -17.43 -2.91 20.76
CA THR A 58 -18.46 -2.96 21.79
C THR A 58 -19.64 -3.79 21.29
N ALA A 59 -20.28 -4.55 22.20
CA ALA A 59 -21.56 -5.19 21.93
C ALA A 59 -22.76 -4.23 22.13
N ARG A 60 -22.51 -3.07 22.77
CA ARG A 60 -23.52 -2.02 22.96
C ARG A 60 -23.77 -1.28 21.63
N GLY A 61 -25.03 -1.04 21.31
CA GLY A 61 -25.40 -0.09 20.26
C GLY A 61 -25.06 1.36 20.66
N GLY A 62 -24.99 2.25 19.67
CA GLY A 62 -24.76 3.69 19.89
C GLY A 62 -23.29 4.10 19.99
N ASP A 63 -23.08 5.40 20.19
CA ASP A 63 -21.76 6.03 20.21
C ASP A 63 -20.96 5.72 21.48
N VAL A 64 -19.63 5.63 21.36
CA VAL A 64 -18.71 5.38 22.48
C VAL A 64 -17.81 6.59 22.69
N ALA A 65 -17.88 7.22 23.86
CA ALA A 65 -16.96 8.28 24.25
C ALA A 65 -15.60 7.70 24.67
N LEU A 66 -14.52 8.31 24.16
CA LEU A 66 -13.15 7.96 24.46
C LEU A 66 -12.37 9.22 24.86
N ASP A 67 -11.46 9.09 25.80
CA ASP A 67 -10.39 10.06 26.03
C ASP A 67 -9.13 9.58 25.29
N TRP A 68 -8.40 10.49 24.67
CA TRP A 68 -7.08 10.23 24.10
C TRP A 68 -6.01 10.98 24.89
N HIS A 69 -4.82 10.40 24.95
CA HIS A 69 -3.70 10.91 25.73
C HIS A 69 -2.41 10.81 24.92
N VAL A 70 -1.50 11.77 25.11
CA VAL A 70 -0.17 11.80 24.50
C VAL A 70 0.88 12.10 25.57
N ALA A 71 1.99 11.37 25.57
CA ALA A 71 3.14 11.55 26.46
C ALA A 71 4.47 11.43 25.70
N ASP A 72 5.58 11.88 26.27
CA ASP A 72 6.92 11.76 25.66
C ASP A 72 7.58 10.38 25.88
N ARG A 73 7.04 9.58 26.79
CA ARG A 73 7.40 8.19 27.09
C ARG A 73 6.17 7.44 27.59
N VAL A 74 6.17 6.11 27.49
CA VAL A 74 5.02 5.24 27.80
C VAL A 74 4.41 5.51 29.18
N ASP A 75 5.25 5.71 30.19
CA ASP A 75 4.86 5.98 31.58
C ASP A 75 5.12 7.45 31.99
N GLY A 76 5.21 8.34 31.02
CA GLY A 76 5.43 9.76 31.23
C GLY A 76 4.16 10.52 31.64
N PRO A 77 4.30 11.77 32.11
CA PRO A 77 3.15 12.63 32.31
C PRO A 77 2.44 12.90 30.98
N VAL A 78 1.12 13.00 31.03
CA VAL A 78 0.31 13.38 29.86
C VAL A 78 0.63 14.82 29.48
N LEU A 79 1.06 15.02 28.24
CA LEU A 79 1.44 16.31 27.66
C LEU A 79 0.28 16.94 26.87
N ALA A 80 -0.57 16.11 26.27
CA ALA A 80 -1.80 16.52 25.61
C ALA A 80 -2.87 15.44 25.77
N SER A 81 -4.12 15.86 25.88
CA SER A 81 -5.26 14.96 25.95
C SER A 81 -6.53 15.64 25.44
N GLY A 82 -7.53 14.83 25.11
CA GLY A 82 -8.85 15.35 24.75
C GLY A 82 -9.87 14.24 24.64
N ARG A 83 -11.09 14.63 24.29
CA ARG A 83 -12.21 13.70 24.06
C ARG A 83 -12.42 13.47 22.57
N VAL A 84 -12.83 12.26 22.22
CA VAL A 84 -13.29 11.89 20.89
C VAL A 84 -14.43 10.90 21.01
N VAL A 85 -15.33 10.87 20.03
CA VAL A 85 -16.45 9.94 19.99
C VAL A 85 -16.23 8.93 18.88
N ALA A 86 -16.15 7.66 19.24
CA ALA A 86 -16.27 6.52 18.33
C ALA A 86 -17.75 6.37 17.93
N ARG A 87 -18.11 6.95 16.78
CA ARG A 87 -19.51 7.03 16.35
C ARG A 87 -20.00 5.71 15.75
N ALA A 88 -21.17 5.23 16.15
CA ALA A 88 -21.78 4.03 15.58
C ALA A 88 -22.01 4.16 14.07
N ALA A 89 -22.39 5.36 13.61
CA ALA A 89 -22.58 5.64 12.19
C ALA A 89 -21.29 5.53 11.34
N ARG A 90 -20.11 5.59 11.99
CA ARG A 90 -18.78 5.44 11.39
C ARG A 90 -18.07 4.18 11.89
N ASP A 91 -18.85 3.13 12.13
CA ASP A 91 -18.34 1.81 12.55
C ASP A 91 -17.48 1.86 13.81
N HIS A 92 -17.88 2.73 14.75
CA HIS A 92 -17.21 2.95 16.03
C HIS A 92 -15.72 3.30 15.90
N THR A 93 -15.30 3.83 14.76
CA THR A 93 -13.98 4.41 14.57
C THR A 93 -13.93 5.79 15.19
N ALA A 94 -12.79 6.13 15.80
CA ALA A 94 -12.50 7.43 16.38
C ALA A 94 -11.23 8.00 15.77
N LYS A 95 -11.29 9.27 15.35
CA LYS A 95 -10.15 10.05 14.89
C LYS A 95 -10.04 11.34 15.66
N ALA A 96 -8.88 11.56 16.27
CA ALA A 96 -8.54 12.77 17.00
C ALA A 96 -7.32 13.45 16.37
N ALA A 97 -7.38 14.76 16.20
CA ALA A 97 -6.20 15.55 15.83
C ALA A 97 -5.50 15.99 17.13
N ALA A 98 -4.39 15.34 17.47
CA ALA A 98 -3.51 15.84 18.53
C ALA A 98 -2.72 17.02 17.98
N THR A 99 -2.66 18.12 18.73
CA THR A 99 -1.98 19.37 18.35
C THR A 99 -1.24 19.98 19.55
N GLY A 100 -0.47 21.05 19.33
CA GLY A 100 0.26 21.76 20.40
C GLY A 100 1.53 21.04 20.89
N LEU A 101 1.97 20.00 20.18
CA LEU A 101 3.19 19.26 20.48
C LEU A 101 4.42 19.94 19.88
N LYS A 102 5.61 19.55 20.33
CA LYS A 102 6.87 20.08 19.81
C LYS A 102 7.27 19.33 18.54
N PRO A 103 7.88 20.01 17.55
CA PRO A 103 8.31 19.39 16.29
C PRO A 103 9.51 18.45 16.47
N GLY A 104 9.61 17.46 15.59
CA GLY A 104 10.75 16.54 15.51
C GLY A 104 10.94 15.69 16.76
N ARG A 105 9.84 15.26 17.41
CA ARG A 105 9.88 14.46 18.63
C ARG A 105 9.01 13.22 18.53
N ASP A 106 9.49 12.16 19.17
CA ASP A 106 8.70 10.96 19.42
C ASP A 106 7.71 11.20 20.56
N TYR A 107 6.50 10.69 20.36
CA TYR A 107 5.42 10.70 21.30
C TYR A 107 4.75 9.34 21.36
N TYR A 108 4.22 9.00 22.52
CA TYR A 108 3.43 7.81 22.78
C TYR A 108 1.99 8.24 23.06
N TYR A 109 1.03 7.45 22.61
CA TYR A 109 -0.38 7.78 22.78
C TYR A 109 -1.23 6.54 23.05
N TRP A 110 -2.38 6.75 23.67
CA TRP A 110 -3.38 5.71 23.92
C TRP A 110 -4.77 6.34 24.06
N PHE A 111 -5.79 5.49 24.00
CA PHE A 111 -7.18 5.82 24.28
C PHE A 111 -7.63 5.15 25.57
N THR A 112 -8.57 5.78 26.26
CA THR A 112 -9.23 5.25 27.45
C THR A 112 -10.75 5.36 27.26
N ALA A 113 -11.47 4.27 27.49
CA ALA A 113 -12.93 4.28 27.50
C ALA A 113 -13.46 4.72 28.88
N ALA A 114 -14.74 5.10 28.94
CA ALA A 114 -15.37 5.54 30.19
C ALA A 114 -15.38 4.49 31.31
N ASP A 115 -15.28 3.19 30.95
CA ASP A 115 -15.15 2.08 31.91
C ASP A 115 -13.72 1.87 32.42
N GLY A 116 -12.78 2.73 32.02
CA GLY A 116 -11.36 2.65 32.37
C GLY A 116 -10.53 1.75 31.46
N THR A 117 -11.15 1.06 30.49
CA THR A 117 -10.40 0.20 29.56
C THR A 117 -9.45 1.03 28.71
N ARG A 118 -8.17 0.64 28.69
CA ARG A 118 -7.10 1.32 27.94
C ARG A 118 -6.78 0.58 26.64
N SER A 119 -6.53 1.30 25.56
CA SER A 119 -6.03 0.75 24.30
C SER A 119 -4.56 0.31 24.43
N PRO A 120 -4.04 -0.47 23.47
CA PRO A 120 -2.60 -0.54 23.24
C PRO A 120 -1.99 0.85 23.08
N VAL A 121 -0.70 0.97 23.40
CA VAL A 121 0.07 2.21 23.22
C VAL A 121 0.61 2.25 21.80
N GLY A 122 0.38 3.34 21.09
CA GLY A 122 1.01 3.64 19.82
C GLY A 122 2.11 4.70 19.98
N ARG A 123 2.91 4.86 18.94
CA ARG A 123 3.97 5.86 18.82
C ARG A 123 3.85 6.60 17.50
N PHE A 124 4.17 7.90 17.53
CA PHE A 124 4.40 8.70 16.32
C PHE A 124 5.52 9.70 16.54
N ARG A 125 6.04 10.24 15.44
CA ARG A 125 6.99 11.35 15.45
C ARG A 125 6.35 12.56 14.79
N THR A 126 6.40 13.71 15.45
CA THR A 126 5.98 14.99 14.82
C THR A 126 6.98 15.39 13.75
N LEU A 127 6.50 16.03 12.68
CA LEU A 127 7.38 16.51 11.62
C LEU A 127 8.39 17.53 12.18
N PRO A 128 9.69 17.45 11.81
CA PRO A 128 10.68 18.41 12.28
C PRO A 128 10.47 19.80 11.67
N ARG A 129 10.98 20.82 12.35
CA ARG A 129 11.12 22.19 11.83
C ARG A 129 12.59 22.60 11.89
N GLY A 130 13.05 23.33 10.89
CA GLY A 130 14.45 23.74 10.78
C GLY A 130 15.37 22.56 10.45
N ARG A 131 16.62 22.64 10.93
CA ARG A 131 17.68 21.72 10.57
C ARG A 131 17.35 20.27 10.90
N THR A 132 17.28 19.44 9.87
CA THR A 132 16.96 18.01 9.97
C THR A 132 18.13 17.19 9.46
N ALA A 133 18.76 16.40 10.34
CA ALA A 133 19.95 15.62 10.01
C ALA A 133 19.64 14.45 9.07
N ASP A 134 18.50 13.80 9.29
CA ASP A 134 18.03 12.67 8.51
C ASP A 134 16.51 12.46 8.65
N VAL A 135 15.95 11.69 7.73
CA VAL A 135 14.57 11.17 7.77
C VAL A 135 14.59 9.70 7.35
N VAL A 136 13.95 8.82 8.11
CA VAL A 136 13.82 7.39 7.80
C VAL A 136 12.36 7.04 7.53
N MET A 137 12.05 6.61 6.30
CA MET A 137 10.72 6.19 5.90
C MET A 137 10.69 4.72 5.51
N ALA A 138 9.69 3.97 5.99
CA ALA A 138 9.37 2.66 5.42
C ALA A 138 8.26 2.85 4.37
N VAL A 139 8.49 2.42 3.13
CA VAL A 139 7.54 2.54 2.02
C VAL A 139 6.98 1.16 1.71
N ALA A 140 5.66 1.04 1.74
CA ALA A 140 4.93 -0.21 1.58
C ALA A 140 3.72 -0.06 0.65
N SER A 141 3.30 -1.17 0.07
CA SER A 141 2.04 -1.30 -0.68
C SER A 141 1.63 -2.77 -0.75
N CYS A 142 0.43 -3.03 -1.27
CA CYS A 142 0.02 -4.35 -1.76
C CYS A 142 0.13 -5.46 -0.71
N GLN A 143 -0.82 -5.44 0.22
CA GLN A 143 -0.89 -6.36 1.35
C GLN A 143 -2.11 -7.30 1.29
N LEU A 144 -2.21 -8.10 0.21
CA LEU A 144 -3.25 -9.11 0.06
C LEU A 144 -3.31 -10.02 1.30
N TYR A 145 -4.49 -10.08 1.93
CA TYR A 145 -4.69 -10.74 3.23
C TYR A 145 -4.36 -12.24 3.25
N ALA A 146 -4.34 -12.89 2.08
CA ALA A 146 -3.95 -14.29 1.95
C ALA A 146 -2.58 -14.59 2.56
N GLY A 147 -1.62 -13.65 2.47
CA GLY A 147 -0.29 -13.79 3.06
C GLY A 147 -0.23 -13.34 4.52
N LEU A 148 0.75 -13.87 5.26
CA LEU A 148 1.15 -13.39 6.58
C LEU A 148 1.89 -12.06 6.43
N PHE A 149 1.53 -11.07 7.24
CA PHE A 149 2.12 -9.73 7.24
C PHE A 149 3.49 -9.68 7.93
N ASN A 150 4.37 -10.63 7.62
CA ASN A 150 5.73 -10.72 8.12
C ASN A 150 6.54 -9.43 7.84
N ALA A 151 6.30 -8.76 6.71
CA ALA A 151 6.93 -7.47 6.42
C ALA A 151 6.45 -6.35 7.36
N CYS A 152 5.19 -6.34 7.79
CA CYS A 152 4.70 -5.43 8.82
C CYS A 152 5.37 -5.70 10.17
N ALA A 153 5.57 -6.97 10.53
CA ALA A 153 6.35 -7.32 11.72
C ALA A 153 7.81 -6.84 11.65
N ALA A 154 8.44 -6.90 10.47
CA ALA A 154 9.78 -6.37 10.25
C ALA A 154 9.82 -4.83 10.40
N ILE A 155 8.84 -4.11 9.82
CA ILE A 155 8.71 -2.64 10.00
C ILE A 155 8.58 -2.30 11.49
N ALA A 156 7.75 -3.04 12.23
CA ALA A 156 7.53 -2.82 13.66
C ALA A 156 8.80 -2.98 14.52
N ARG A 157 9.77 -3.78 14.05
CA ARG A 157 11.05 -4.05 14.73
C ARG A 157 12.19 -3.11 14.35
N LEU A 158 12.02 -2.26 13.33
CA LEU A 158 13.05 -1.29 12.94
C LEU A 158 13.44 -0.42 14.13
N ASP A 159 14.74 -0.20 14.36
CA ASP A 159 15.24 0.64 15.47
C ASP A 159 14.69 2.07 15.41
N ARG A 160 14.54 2.61 14.20
CA ARG A 160 13.92 3.91 13.92
C ARG A 160 13.14 3.87 12.60
N VAL A 161 11.96 4.47 12.63
CA VAL A 161 11.14 4.81 11.46
C VAL A 161 10.37 6.07 11.81
N ASP A 162 10.57 7.14 11.05
CA ASP A 162 9.95 8.44 11.31
C ASP A 162 8.53 8.51 10.76
N ALA A 163 8.28 7.81 9.64
CA ALA A 163 6.94 7.61 9.07
C ALA A 163 6.89 6.32 8.22
N VAL A 164 5.70 5.73 8.10
CA VAL A 164 5.41 4.69 7.11
C VAL A 164 4.63 5.32 5.97
N VAL A 165 5.11 5.20 4.73
CA VAL A 165 4.40 5.65 3.53
C VAL A 165 3.72 4.44 2.91
N HIS A 166 2.39 4.46 2.84
CA HIS A 166 1.61 3.40 2.19
C HIS A 166 1.06 3.89 0.86
N LEU A 167 1.45 3.25 -0.25
CA LEU A 167 1.18 3.73 -1.61
C LEU A 167 -0.09 3.17 -2.24
N GLY A 168 -0.79 2.28 -1.55
CA GLY A 168 -2.09 1.74 -1.97
C GLY A 168 -2.14 0.21 -1.86
N ASP A 169 -3.29 -0.36 -2.18
CA ASP A 169 -3.62 -1.77 -1.98
C ASP A 169 -3.48 -2.20 -0.50
N TYR A 170 -3.94 -1.32 0.38
CA TYR A 170 -4.04 -1.56 1.79
C TYR A 170 -5.04 -2.68 2.09
N ILE A 171 -6.11 -2.77 1.30
CA ILE A 171 -7.03 -3.89 1.24
C ILE A 171 -7.13 -4.40 -0.20
N TYR A 172 -7.76 -5.57 -0.37
CA TYR A 172 -8.21 -6.08 -1.67
C TYR A 172 -9.69 -6.38 -1.57
N GLU A 173 -10.41 -6.26 -2.68
CA GLU A 173 -11.85 -6.36 -2.79
C GLU A 173 -12.37 -7.79 -2.97
N TYR A 174 -11.51 -8.68 -3.46
CA TYR A 174 -11.86 -10.02 -3.92
C TYR A 174 -12.55 -10.91 -2.88
N GLY A 175 -13.31 -11.88 -3.39
CA GLY A 175 -13.72 -13.08 -2.66
C GLY A 175 -12.57 -14.07 -2.39
N PRO A 176 -12.85 -15.24 -1.80
CA PRO A 176 -11.83 -16.20 -1.35
C PRO A 176 -11.19 -17.02 -2.48
N GLU A 177 -11.81 -17.05 -3.65
CA GLU A 177 -11.32 -17.79 -4.82
C GLU A 177 -10.53 -16.88 -5.77
N GLY A 178 -9.69 -17.48 -6.61
CA GLY A 178 -8.92 -16.74 -7.61
C GLY A 178 -7.62 -16.15 -7.05
N TYR A 179 -7.49 -14.83 -7.10
CA TYR A 179 -6.23 -14.13 -6.84
C TYR A 179 -5.72 -14.36 -5.41
N GLY A 180 -4.56 -15.02 -5.29
CA GLY A 180 -3.95 -15.37 -4.00
C GLY A 180 -4.58 -16.57 -3.27
N ALA A 181 -5.56 -17.27 -3.84
CA ALA A 181 -6.24 -18.39 -3.20
C ALA A 181 -5.29 -19.52 -2.77
N ASP A 182 -4.24 -19.80 -3.54
CA ASP A 182 -3.25 -20.83 -3.17
C ASP A 182 -2.41 -20.44 -1.94
N VAL A 183 -2.16 -19.15 -1.75
CA VAL A 183 -1.50 -18.62 -0.54
C VAL A 183 -2.47 -18.70 0.63
N ALA A 184 -3.73 -18.31 0.44
CA ALA A 184 -4.78 -18.37 1.46
C ALA A 184 -5.00 -19.80 1.98
N LYS A 185 -4.99 -20.80 1.10
CA LYS A 185 -5.07 -22.22 1.48
C LYS A 185 -3.90 -22.66 2.37
N LYS A 186 -2.69 -22.18 2.10
CA LYS A 186 -1.49 -22.51 2.88
C LYS A 186 -1.47 -21.83 4.25
N THR A 187 -1.99 -20.60 4.35
CA THR A 187 -2.00 -19.80 5.58
C THR A 187 -3.27 -19.98 6.42
N GLY A 188 -4.33 -20.55 5.84
CA GLY A 188 -5.66 -20.61 6.46
C GLY A 188 -6.36 -19.26 6.54
N ARG A 189 -5.90 -18.24 5.79
CA ARG A 189 -6.44 -16.87 5.84
C ARG A 189 -7.51 -16.66 4.78
N VAL A 190 -8.76 -16.88 5.18
CA VAL A 190 -9.94 -16.62 4.34
C VAL A 190 -10.36 -15.17 4.49
N VAL A 191 -10.67 -14.51 3.39
CA VAL A 191 -11.12 -13.11 3.40
C VAL A 191 -12.50 -12.94 4.02
N GLU A 192 -12.74 -11.78 4.63
CA GLU A 192 -14.01 -11.44 5.27
C GLU A 192 -14.54 -10.10 4.72
N PRO A 193 -15.77 -10.05 4.19
CA PRO A 193 -16.63 -11.20 3.89
C PRO A 193 -16.01 -12.14 2.84
N ALA A 194 -16.52 -13.38 2.78
CA ALA A 194 -16.09 -14.41 1.82
C ALA A 194 -16.72 -14.23 0.43
N HIS A 195 -16.81 -12.99 -0.03
CA HIS A 195 -17.30 -12.58 -1.36
C HIS A 195 -16.66 -11.24 -1.75
N GLU A 196 -16.88 -10.84 -3.01
CA GLU A 196 -16.47 -9.56 -3.58
C GLU A 196 -17.10 -8.38 -2.83
N ILE A 197 -16.29 -7.49 -2.23
CA ILE A 197 -16.82 -6.39 -1.41
C ILE A 197 -17.38 -5.27 -2.28
N VAL A 198 -18.64 -4.91 -2.05
CA VAL A 198 -19.35 -3.88 -2.84
C VAL A 198 -20.09 -2.87 -1.97
N THR A 199 -20.59 -3.28 -0.80
CA THR A 199 -21.32 -2.41 0.13
C THR A 199 -20.40 -1.79 1.18
N LEU A 200 -20.87 -0.72 1.83
CA LEU A 200 -20.13 -0.09 2.93
C LEU A 200 -19.83 -1.07 4.08
N ASP A 201 -20.76 -1.98 4.38
CA ASP A 201 -20.52 -3.03 5.39
C ASP A 201 -19.41 -3.99 4.95
N ASP A 202 -19.40 -4.40 3.67
CA ASP A 202 -18.35 -5.27 3.15
C ASP A 202 -16.96 -4.62 3.27
N TYR A 203 -16.82 -3.36 2.84
CA TYR A 203 -15.55 -2.62 2.95
C TYR A 203 -15.11 -2.43 4.40
N ARG A 204 -16.04 -2.11 5.31
CA ARG A 204 -15.76 -2.00 6.76
C ARG A 204 -15.25 -3.33 7.32
N ARG A 205 -15.91 -4.44 6.99
CA ARG A 205 -15.50 -5.79 7.43
C ARG A 205 -14.12 -6.18 6.89
N ARG A 206 -13.80 -5.81 5.65
CA ARG A 206 -12.47 -6.04 5.07
C ARG A 206 -11.39 -5.22 5.76
N HIS A 207 -11.61 -3.93 5.98
CA HIS A 207 -10.68 -3.09 6.77
C HIS A 207 -10.50 -3.63 8.19
N ALA A 208 -11.60 -4.03 8.85
CA ALA A 208 -11.57 -4.65 10.16
C ALA A 208 -10.70 -5.91 10.17
N GLN A 209 -10.84 -6.77 9.16
CA GLN A 209 -10.06 -8.00 9.06
C GLN A 209 -8.55 -7.72 9.05
N LEU A 210 -8.10 -6.80 8.21
CA LEU A 210 -6.68 -6.51 8.11
C LEU A 210 -6.14 -5.86 9.39
N LYS A 211 -6.94 -5.03 10.08
CA LYS A 211 -6.54 -4.39 11.34
C LYS A 211 -6.72 -5.26 12.59
N ARG A 212 -7.28 -6.47 12.48
CA ARG A 212 -7.20 -7.49 13.55
C ARG A 212 -5.87 -8.22 13.55
N ASP A 213 -5.13 -8.20 12.44
CA ASP A 213 -3.83 -8.86 12.35
C ASP A 213 -2.80 -8.22 13.30
N ALA A 214 -2.14 -9.05 14.11
CA ALA A 214 -1.20 -8.59 15.13
C ALA A 214 0.05 -7.89 14.55
N ASP A 215 0.56 -8.33 13.41
CA ASP A 215 1.73 -7.71 12.78
C ASP A 215 1.34 -6.36 12.16
N MET A 216 0.11 -6.26 11.63
CA MET A 216 -0.43 -4.99 11.14
C MET A 216 -0.66 -3.99 12.29
N GLN A 217 -1.20 -4.45 13.42
CA GLN A 217 -1.34 -3.61 14.61
C GLN A 217 0.01 -3.14 15.13
N ALA A 218 1.01 -4.02 15.17
CA ALA A 218 2.36 -3.68 15.59
C ALA A 218 2.99 -2.61 14.69
N ALA A 219 2.82 -2.71 13.37
CA ALA A 219 3.29 -1.70 12.43
C ALA A 219 2.58 -0.35 12.64
N HIS A 220 1.24 -0.35 12.75
CA HIS A 220 0.47 0.89 13.02
C HIS A 220 0.82 1.55 14.36
N ALA A 221 1.13 0.76 15.38
CA ALA A 221 1.57 1.27 16.68
C ALA A 221 3.01 1.81 16.65
N ARG A 222 3.81 1.51 15.60
CA ARG A 222 5.23 1.86 15.56
C ARG A 222 5.50 3.31 15.17
N ALA A 223 4.80 3.83 14.16
CA ALA A 223 5.01 5.15 13.60
C ALA A 223 3.74 5.67 12.90
N ALA A 224 3.74 6.97 12.57
CA ALA A 224 2.66 7.57 11.81
C ALA A 224 2.66 7.07 10.36
N PHE A 225 1.48 6.69 9.86
CA PHE A 225 1.24 6.31 8.48
C PHE A 225 0.85 7.52 7.63
N ILE A 226 1.48 7.66 6.48
CA ILE A 226 1.12 8.59 5.40
C ILE A 226 0.59 7.73 4.26
N CYS A 227 -0.73 7.69 4.12
CA CYS A 227 -1.41 6.78 3.20
C CYS A 227 -2.00 7.50 2.00
N VAL A 228 -1.95 6.82 0.86
CA VAL A 228 -2.83 7.04 -0.28
C VAL A 228 -3.37 5.68 -0.74
N TRP A 229 -4.56 5.65 -1.33
CA TRP A 229 -5.09 4.45 -1.95
C TRP A 229 -4.46 4.23 -3.33
N ASP A 230 -4.61 3.01 -3.82
CA ASP A 230 -4.55 2.67 -5.23
C ASP A 230 -5.95 2.21 -5.71
N ASP A 231 -6.03 1.17 -6.54
CA ASP A 231 -7.29 0.67 -7.10
C ASP A 231 -8.03 -0.29 -6.17
N HIS A 232 -7.32 -1.22 -5.53
CA HIS A 232 -7.91 -2.30 -4.72
C HIS A 232 -8.60 -1.84 -3.43
N GLU A 233 -8.40 -0.60 -3.00
CA GLU A 233 -9.28 0.03 -2.02
C GLU A 233 -10.73 0.16 -2.48
N VAL A 234 -10.97 0.14 -3.80
CA VAL A 234 -12.29 0.12 -4.42
C VAL A 234 -12.48 -1.16 -5.24
N ALA A 235 -11.79 -1.28 -6.37
CA ALA A 235 -11.83 -2.41 -7.29
C ALA A 235 -10.68 -2.32 -8.30
N ASN A 236 -10.13 -3.48 -8.68
CA ASN A 236 -8.98 -3.65 -9.59
C ASN A 236 -9.09 -2.82 -10.89
N ASP A 237 -7.99 -2.17 -11.27
CA ASP A 237 -7.83 -1.27 -12.41
C ASP A 237 -8.88 -0.13 -12.44
N GLY A 238 -9.20 0.45 -11.27
CA GLY A 238 -10.14 1.57 -11.14
C GLY A 238 -9.71 2.87 -11.86
N TRP A 239 -10.70 3.56 -12.43
CA TRP A 239 -10.58 4.89 -13.07
C TRP A 239 -11.80 5.78 -12.71
N MET A 240 -11.92 6.98 -13.29
CA MET A 240 -12.95 7.95 -12.89
C MET A 240 -14.39 7.38 -12.86
N HIS A 241 -14.77 6.58 -13.86
CA HIS A 241 -16.15 6.12 -14.06
C HIS A 241 -16.32 4.60 -14.10
N GLY A 242 -15.33 3.83 -13.65
CA GLY A 242 -15.45 2.37 -13.55
C GLY A 242 -14.17 1.69 -13.08
N ALA A 243 -14.15 0.37 -13.15
CA ALA A 243 -13.00 -0.48 -12.88
C ALA A 243 -13.07 -1.72 -13.79
N GLU A 244 -11.96 -2.47 -13.91
CA GLU A 244 -11.97 -3.75 -14.61
C GLU A 244 -12.78 -4.79 -13.82
N ASN A 245 -12.52 -4.89 -12.53
CA ASN A 245 -13.26 -5.78 -11.63
C ASN A 245 -14.53 -5.10 -11.07
N HIS A 246 -15.34 -4.54 -11.96
CA HIS A 246 -16.66 -4.06 -11.60
C HIS A 246 -17.71 -4.35 -12.69
N THR A 247 -18.76 -5.08 -12.32
CA THR A 247 -19.85 -5.43 -13.24
C THR A 247 -21.17 -4.78 -12.80
N PRO A 248 -21.65 -3.70 -13.47
CA PRO A 248 -22.82 -2.97 -13.01
C PRO A 248 -24.10 -3.82 -12.88
N ALA A 249 -24.25 -4.83 -13.73
CA ALA A 249 -25.41 -5.72 -13.71
C ALA A 249 -25.52 -6.58 -12.43
N THR A 250 -24.40 -6.88 -11.78
CA THR A 250 -24.35 -7.77 -10.61
C THR A 250 -23.93 -7.06 -9.32
N GLU A 251 -23.17 -5.97 -9.44
CA GLU A 251 -22.56 -5.26 -8.31
C GLU A 251 -23.14 -3.86 -8.10
N GLY A 252 -24.04 -3.43 -8.99
CA GLY A 252 -24.73 -2.15 -8.89
C GLY A 252 -23.96 -0.98 -9.48
N ASP A 253 -24.28 0.22 -9.02
CA ASP A 253 -23.74 1.46 -9.56
C ASP A 253 -22.31 1.73 -9.08
N TRP A 254 -21.42 2.10 -10.00
CA TRP A 254 -20.00 2.37 -9.71
C TRP A 254 -19.82 3.48 -8.69
N ASP A 255 -20.54 4.59 -8.83
CA ASP A 255 -20.39 5.74 -7.93
C ASP A 255 -20.85 5.38 -6.51
N LYS A 256 -21.84 4.50 -6.36
CA LYS A 256 -22.24 3.94 -5.05
C LYS A 256 -21.14 3.07 -4.43
N ARG A 257 -20.54 2.17 -5.22
CA ARG A 257 -19.43 1.30 -4.75
C ARG A 257 -18.22 2.16 -4.33
N LYS A 258 -17.83 3.11 -5.19
CA LYS A 258 -16.77 4.09 -4.94
C LYS A 258 -17.02 4.91 -3.67
N ALA A 259 -18.24 5.43 -3.48
CA ALA A 259 -18.58 6.18 -2.28
C ALA A 259 -18.50 5.32 -1.00
N ALA A 260 -18.99 4.08 -1.05
CA ALA A 260 -18.90 3.13 0.06
C ALA A 260 -17.45 2.80 0.45
N ALA A 261 -16.62 2.49 -0.54
CA ALA A 261 -15.20 2.22 -0.38
C ALA A 261 -14.45 3.41 0.25
N MET A 262 -14.65 4.60 -0.31
CA MET A 262 -14.00 5.82 0.19
C MET A 262 -14.45 6.18 1.60
N GLN A 263 -15.74 6.02 1.91
CA GLN A 263 -16.24 6.22 3.27
C GLN A 263 -15.54 5.28 4.26
N ALA A 264 -15.48 3.98 3.95
CA ALA A 264 -14.80 3.00 4.79
C ALA A 264 -13.30 3.34 4.93
N TYR A 265 -12.64 3.75 3.85
CA TYR A 265 -11.23 4.15 3.88
C TYR A 265 -10.98 5.34 4.82
N PHE A 266 -11.80 6.41 4.73
CA PHE A 266 -11.68 7.55 5.65
C PHE A 266 -12.05 7.19 7.10
N GLU A 267 -12.94 6.22 7.33
CA GLU A 267 -13.25 5.71 8.67
C GLU A 267 -12.08 4.93 9.27
N TRP A 268 -11.47 4.06 8.49
CA TRP A 268 -10.52 3.05 9.00
C TRP A 268 -9.05 3.46 8.90
N MET A 269 -8.70 4.43 8.05
CA MET A 269 -7.31 4.88 7.90
C MET A 269 -7.00 6.08 8.79
N PRO A 270 -5.77 6.19 9.35
CA PRO A 270 -5.38 7.26 10.27
C PRO A 270 -5.05 8.57 9.52
N ILE A 271 -5.91 8.98 8.59
CA ILE A 271 -5.74 10.17 7.75
C ILE A 271 -6.76 11.24 8.10
N ARG A 272 -6.48 12.49 7.73
CA ARG A 272 -7.46 13.58 7.84
C ARG A 272 -8.70 13.27 7.01
N ASP A 273 -9.86 13.67 7.53
CA ASP A 273 -11.12 13.64 6.79
C ASP A 273 -11.06 14.59 5.57
N PRO A 274 -11.88 14.36 4.53
CA PRO A 274 -11.93 15.20 3.34
C PRO A 274 -12.16 16.68 3.68
N LEU A 275 -11.53 17.57 2.91
CA LEU A 275 -11.76 19.01 3.06
C LEU A 275 -13.15 19.39 2.52
N PRO A 276 -13.94 20.18 3.29
CA PRO A 276 -15.22 20.68 2.81
C PRO A 276 -15.09 21.42 1.47
N GLY A 277 -16.01 21.13 0.53
CA GLY A 277 -16.02 21.74 -0.80
C GLY A 277 -15.03 21.15 -1.81
N GLN A 278 -14.21 20.17 -1.42
CA GLN A 278 -13.37 19.39 -2.35
C GLN A 278 -14.01 18.03 -2.64
N PRO A 279 -13.77 17.44 -3.84
CA PRO A 279 -14.12 16.05 -4.08
C PRO A 279 -13.45 15.16 -3.03
N TRP A 280 -14.16 14.15 -2.51
CA TRP A 280 -13.56 13.23 -1.53
C TRP A 280 -12.32 12.52 -2.07
N ALA A 281 -12.25 12.31 -3.40
CA ALA A 281 -11.13 11.67 -4.07
C ALA A 281 -9.87 12.55 -4.10
N ALA A 282 -9.96 13.85 -3.78
CA ALA A 282 -8.82 14.75 -3.71
C ALA A 282 -8.02 14.55 -2.40
N ILE A 283 -7.45 13.37 -2.24
CA ILE A 283 -6.67 12.95 -1.06
C ILE A 283 -5.21 13.43 -1.09
N ASN A 284 -4.78 14.05 -2.19
CA ASN A 284 -3.41 14.52 -2.37
C ASN A 284 -2.98 15.49 -1.25
N ARG A 285 -1.77 15.30 -0.70
CA ARG A 285 -1.25 16.00 0.48
C ARG A 285 0.27 16.15 0.40
N SER A 286 0.83 17.09 1.15
CA SER A 286 2.29 17.26 1.26
C SER A 286 2.76 17.31 2.72
N PHE A 287 3.96 16.81 2.97
CA PHE A 287 4.58 16.73 4.29
C PHE A 287 6.01 17.25 4.23
N ASP A 288 6.32 18.25 5.05
CA ASP A 288 7.64 18.85 5.12
C ASP A 288 8.42 18.30 6.32
N PHE A 289 9.57 17.70 6.05
CA PHE A 289 10.50 17.24 7.07
C PHE A 289 11.61 18.28 7.23
N GLY A 290 11.28 19.34 7.98
CA GLY A 290 12.18 20.45 8.26
C GLY A 290 12.71 21.12 6.98
N ASP A 291 14.03 21.34 6.96
CA ASP A 291 14.77 21.83 5.80
C ASP A 291 15.33 20.72 4.90
N LEU A 292 15.01 19.45 5.17
CA LEU A 292 15.61 18.31 4.47
C LEU A 292 14.77 17.84 3.27
N ALA A 293 13.47 17.62 3.46
CA ALA A 293 12.65 16.97 2.44
C ALA A 293 11.21 17.48 2.40
N THR A 294 10.61 17.46 1.21
CA THR A 294 9.15 17.55 1.03
C THR A 294 8.66 16.27 0.37
N LEU A 295 7.75 15.55 1.02
CA LEU A 295 6.99 14.43 0.45
C LEU A 295 5.68 14.98 -0.14
N VAL A 296 5.41 14.68 -1.41
CA VAL A 296 4.20 15.06 -2.15
C VAL A 296 3.46 13.78 -2.50
N MET A 297 2.33 13.52 -1.87
CA MET A 297 1.49 12.34 -2.13
C MET A 297 0.41 12.69 -3.16
N VAL A 298 0.35 11.95 -4.26
CA VAL A 298 -0.64 12.13 -5.34
C VAL A 298 -1.64 10.98 -5.41
N GLU A 299 -2.76 11.23 -6.08
CA GLU A 299 -3.84 10.29 -6.36
C GLU A 299 -3.94 10.06 -7.87
N THR A 300 -3.97 8.80 -8.32
CA THR A 300 -3.87 8.43 -9.75
C THR A 300 -4.97 7.48 -10.23
N ARG A 301 -6.08 7.36 -9.51
CA ARG A 301 -7.17 6.42 -9.84
C ARG A 301 -8.50 7.14 -10.03
N LEU A 302 -9.03 7.74 -8.98
CA LEU A 302 -10.43 8.08 -8.87
C LEU A 302 -10.75 9.52 -9.23
N LEU A 303 -9.76 10.42 -9.23
CA LEU A 303 -9.98 11.85 -9.42
C LEU A 303 -9.97 12.28 -10.88
N ALA A 304 -9.04 11.78 -11.68
CA ALA A 304 -8.75 12.31 -13.01
C ALA A 304 -8.33 11.28 -14.06
N ARG A 305 -8.11 10.04 -13.67
CA ARG A 305 -7.57 9.00 -14.54
C ARG A 305 -8.57 8.61 -15.62
N ASP A 306 -8.16 8.68 -16.88
CA ASP A 306 -8.91 8.10 -17.99
C ASP A 306 -8.85 6.57 -17.95
N ARG A 307 -9.82 5.89 -18.56
CA ARG A 307 -9.80 4.43 -18.68
C ARG A 307 -8.51 3.94 -19.34
N GLN A 308 -7.98 2.83 -18.83
CA GLN A 308 -6.83 2.12 -19.35
C GLN A 308 -7.11 1.62 -20.78
N VAL A 309 -6.10 1.66 -21.63
CA VAL A 309 -6.20 1.14 -23.01
C VAL A 309 -6.41 -0.37 -23.02
N ALA A 310 -5.82 -1.09 -22.06
CA ALA A 310 -6.11 -2.50 -21.80
C ALA A 310 -5.84 -2.88 -20.34
N PRO A 311 -6.52 -3.92 -19.83
CA PRO A 311 -6.22 -4.50 -18.53
C PRO A 311 -4.81 -5.11 -18.44
N LYS A 312 -4.27 -5.15 -17.23
CA LYS A 312 -2.95 -5.73 -16.94
C LYS A 312 -2.88 -7.22 -17.36
N GLY A 313 -1.91 -7.51 -18.22
CA GLY A 313 -1.65 -8.86 -18.72
C GLY A 313 -2.72 -9.45 -19.63
N ALA A 314 -3.65 -8.67 -20.18
CA ALA A 314 -4.60 -9.18 -21.17
C ALA A 314 -3.86 -9.84 -22.35
N GLY A 315 -4.40 -10.94 -22.88
CA GLY A 315 -3.94 -11.48 -24.16
C GLY A 315 -4.49 -10.59 -25.27
N ILE A 316 -3.64 -9.79 -25.88
CA ILE A 316 -4.06 -8.80 -26.89
C ILE A 316 -3.88 -9.41 -28.28
N ALA A 317 -4.93 -9.34 -29.09
CA ALA A 317 -4.91 -9.85 -30.47
C ALA A 317 -4.09 -8.90 -31.37
N PRO A 318 -3.32 -9.41 -32.36
CA PRO A 318 -2.46 -8.57 -33.19
C PRO A 318 -3.18 -7.42 -33.92
N GLU A 319 -4.44 -7.63 -34.32
CA GLU A 319 -5.28 -6.63 -34.96
C GLU A 319 -5.55 -5.40 -34.06
N ASP A 320 -5.47 -5.55 -32.74
CA ASP A 320 -5.74 -4.48 -31.77
C ASP A 320 -4.48 -3.65 -31.44
N TYR A 321 -3.28 -4.10 -31.82
CA TYR A 321 -2.02 -3.43 -31.45
C TYR A 321 -1.97 -1.98 -31.94
N ALA A 322 -2.23 -1.75 -33.23
CA ALA A 322 -2.19 -0.42 -33.82
C ALA A 322 -3.26 0.54 -33.23
N PRO A 323 -4.56 0.19 -33.16
CA PRO A 323 -5.57 1.08 -32.59
C PRO A 323 -5.30 1.38 -31.11
N MET A 324 -4.87 0.40 -30.31
CA MET A 324 -4.50 0.62 -28.91
C MET A 324 -3.33 1.58 -28.75
N MET A 325 -2.28 1.43 -29.56
CA MET A 325 -1.14 2.33 -29.50
C MET A 325 -1.50 3.75 -29.97
N ALA A 326 -2.43 3.90 -30.91
CA ALA A 326 -2.99 5.19 -31.31
C ALA A 326 -3.81 5.83 -30.17
N GLU A 327 -4.64 5.06 -29.46
CA GLU A 327 -5.37 5.53 -28.28
C GLU A 327 -4.41 5.97 -27.18
N ARG A 328 -3.43 5.13 -26.84
CA ARG A 328 -2.38 5.42 -25.86
C ARG A 328 -1.65 6.73 -26.14
N ALA A 329 -1.39 7.03 -27.42
CA ALA A 329 -0.67 8.22 -27.86
C ALA A 329 -1.50 9.51 -27.83
N GLN A 330 -2.81 9.45 -27.56
CA GLN A 330 -3.66 10.64 -27.51
C GLN A 330 -3.15 11.63 -26.46
N PRO A 331 -2.91 12.91 -26.84
CA PRO A 331 -2.33 13.90 -25.94
C PRO A 331 -3.24 14.27 -24.77
N THR A 332 -4.55 14.03 -24.91
CA THR A 332 -5.57 14.33 -23.91
C THR A 332 -5.66 13.31 -22.80
N ARG A 333 -5.11 12.10 -22.97
CA ARG A 333 -5.18 11.07 -21.92
C ARG A 333 -4.42 11.51 -20.67
N ASP A 334 -5.04 11.35 -19.50
CA ASP A 334 -4.55 11.85 -18.22
C ASP A 334 -4.65 10.81 -17.09
N LEU A 335 -3.84 11.05 -16.07
CA LEU A 335 -3.71 10.26 -14.86
C LEU A 335 -3.88 11.12 -13.60
N LEU A 336 -3.40 12.38 -13.62
CA LEU A 336 -3.40 13.30 -12.47
C LEU A 336 -4.47 14.39 -12.60
N GLY A 337 -4.75 14.81 -13.83
CA GLY A 337 -5.59 15.97 -14.11
C GLY A 337 -4.92 17.32 -13.81
N PRO A 338 -5.43 18.41 -14.39
CA PRO A 338 -4.75 19.71 -14.40
C PRO A 338 -4.63 20.35 -13.01
N LYS A 339 -5.64 20.18 -12.14
CA LYS A 339 -5.65 20.80 -10.80
C LYS A 339 -4.56 20.21 -9.91
N GLN A 340 -4.46 18.88 -9.87
CA GLN A 340 -3.47 18.17 -9.08
C GLN A 340 -2.07 18.38 -9.67
N LEU A 341 -1.90 18.30 -10.99
CA LEU A 341 -0.62 18.59 -11.65
C LEU A 341 -0.10 20.00 -11.31
N ALA A 342 -0.96 21.01 -11.36
CA ALA A 342 -0.58 22.38 -11.01
C ALA A 342 -0.24 22.51 -9.50
N TRP A 343 -0.93 21.76 -8.63
CA TRP A 343 -0.60 21.70 -7.22
C TRP A 343 0.76 21.02 -6.96
N VAL A 344 1.07 19.92 -7.66
CA VAL A 344 2.39 19.26 -7.60
C VAL A 344 3.48 20.24 -7.98
N GLU A 345 3.34 20.93 -9.12
CA GLU A 345 4.33 21.91 -9.59
C GLU A 345 4.61 23.00 -8.56
N ARG A 346 3.54 23.61 -8.01
CA ARG A 346 3.67 24.66 -6.99
C ARG A 346 4.33 24.13 -5.70
N THR A 347 3.97 22.93 -5.27
CA THR A 347 4.51 22.32 -4.05
C THR A 347 6.00 22.02 -4.20
N LEU A 348 6.40 21.45 -5.34
CA LEU A 348 7.79 21.20 -5.67
C LEU A 348 8.59 22.50 -5.77
N ALA A 349 8.05 23.52 -6.47
CA ALA A 349 8.70 24.83 -6.58
C ALA A 349 8.90 25.49 -5.22
N THR A 350 7.92 25.36 -4.32
CA THR A 350 8.02 25.86 -2.94
C THR A 350 9.10 25.12 -2.16
N SER A 351 9.20 23.80 -2.30
CA SER A 351 10.24 22.98 -1.67
C SER A 351 11.65 23.39 -2.14
N VAL A 352 11.82 23.55 -3.46
CA VAL A 352 13.09 23.99 -4.06
C VAL A 352 13.45 25.40 -3.61
N ALA A 353 12.49 26.33 -3.61
CA ALA A 353 12.71 27.71 -3.15
C ALA A 353 13.08 27.78 -1.66
N ALA A 354 12.59 26.85 -0.84
CA ALA A 354 12.96 26.71 0.57
C ALA A 354 14.34 26.07 0.78
N GLY A 355 15.07 25.71 -0.29
CA GLY A 355 16.41 25.14 -0.21
C GLY A 355 16.46 23.67 0.22
N ARG A 356 15.32 22.96 0.17
CA ARG A 356 15.28 21.55 0.57
C ARG A 356 15.99 20.69 -0.48
N PRO A 357 16.98 19.86 -0.10
CA PRO A 357 17.71 19.02 -1.06
C PRO A 357 16.83 17.92 -1.65
N TRP A 358 15.78 17.48 -0.95
CA TRP A 358 14.92 16.38 -1.40
C TRP A 358 13.49 16.81 -1.68
N GLN A 359 13.04 16.51 -2.88
CA GLN A 359 11.62 16.40 -3.22
C GLN A 359 11.31 14.93 -3.46
N VAL A 360 10.28 14.42 -2.80
CA VAL A 360 9.84 13.03 -2.95
C VAL A 360 8.40 13.04 -3.42
N LEU A 361 8.08 12.32 -4.50
CA LEU A 361 6.72 12.15 -5.00
C LEU A 361 6.25 10.73 -4.65
N GLY A 362 5.28 10.60 -3.75
CA GLY A 362 4.61 9.33 -3.48
C GLY A 362 3.44 9.12 -4.45
N ASN A 363 3.50 8.03 -5.21
CA ASN A 363 2.58 7.69 -6.27
C ASN A 363 2.33 6.16 -6.27
N GLN A 364 1.26 5.72 -6.92
CA GLN A 364 0.75 4.36 -6.90
C GLN A 364 1.51 3.44 -7.86
N VAL A 365 1.63 3.83 -9.13
CA VAL A 365 2.05 2.93 -10.23
C VAL A 365 3.42 3.25 -10.81
N VAL A 366 4.14 2.25 -11.31
CA VAL A 366 5.50 2.43 -11.90
C VAL A 366 5.51 3.51 -13.00
N MET A 367 6.50 4.40 -12.94
CA MET A 367 6.63 5.59 -13.79
C MET A 367 7.56 5.40 -14.98
N ALA A 368 8.62 4.60 -14.80
CA ALA A 368 9.59 4.30 -15.86
C ALA A 368 8.94 3.75 -17.13
N ARG A 369 9.63 3.95 -18.26
CA ARG A 369 9.33 3.25 -19.51
C ARG A 369 9.78 1.81 -19.39
N VAL A 370 8.84 0.87 -19.44
CA VAL A 370 9.06 -0.57 -19.35
C VAL A 370 8.42 -1.24 -20.57
N ALA A 371 9.24 -1.51 -21.59
CA ALA A 371 8.91 -2.47 -22.62
C ALA A 371 8.80 -3.87 -22.00
N GLY A 372 7.84 -4.66 -22.47
CA GLY A 372 7.75 -6.04 -22.01
C GLY A 372 8.93 -6.89 -22.52
N PRO A 373 9.43 -7.83 -21.71
CA PRO A 373 10.60 -8.60 -22.07
C PRO A 373 10.28 -9.69 -23.12
N ASP A 374 11.14 -9.82 -24.14
CA ASP A 374 11.13 -11.00 -25.03
C ASP A 374 11.93 -12.13 -24.38
N ILE A 375 11.31 -12.77 -23.39
CA ILE A 375 12.00 -13.77 -22.57
C ILE A 375 12.38 -15.02 -23.37
N GLU A 376 11.70 -15.31 -24.48
CA GLU A 376 12.10 -16.38 -25.39
C GLU A 376 13.47 -16.09 -26.02
N ARG A 377 13.65 -14.85 -26.53
CA ARG A 377 14.92 -14.41 -27.12
C ARG A 377 16.03 -14.30 -26.07
N GLN A 378 15.74 -13.78 -24.88
CA GLN A 378 16.74 -13.58 -23.83
C GLN A 378 17.22 -14.90 -23.21
N LEU A 379 16.33 -15.87 -22.99
CA LEU A 379 16.69 -17.17 -22.41
C LEU A 379 17.28 -18.14 -23.44
N GLY A 380 16.92 -17.98 -24.72
CA GLY A 380 17.20 -18.94 -25.78
C GLY A 380 16.28 -20.18 -25.74
N PRO A 381 16.20 -20.93 -26.85
CA PRO A 381 15.15 -21.91 -27.07
C PRO A 381 15.12 -23.05 -26.03
N ALA A 382 16.29 -23.53 -25.60
CA ALA A 382 16.36 -24.64 -24.64
C ALA A 382 15.83 -24.24 -23.26
N ARG A 383 16.29 -23.11 -22.71
CA ARG A 383 15.84 -22.62 -21.38
C ARG A 383 14.40 -22.16 -21.41
N PHE A 384 13.97 -21.54 -22.51
CA PHE A 384 12.57 -21.16 -22.67
C PHE A 384 11.64 -22.38 -22.74
N ALA A 385 12.02 -23.44 -23.44
CA ALA A 385 11.27 -24.69 -23.44
C ALA A 385 11.15 -25.32 -22.05
N THR A 386 12.23 -25.27 -21.25
CA THR A 386 12.19 -25.71 -19.84
C THR A 386 11.21 -24.87 -19.01
N LEU A 387 11.24 -23.53 -19.15
CA LEU A 387 10.28 -22.65 -18.48
C LEU A 387 8.83 -22.95 -18.90
N LEU A 388 8.56 -23.12 -20.19
CA LEU A 388 7.21 -23.43 -20.66
C LEU A 388 6.69 -24.74 -20.07
N ALA A 389 7.55 -25.74 -19.88
CA ALA A 389 7.17 -27.01 -19.30
C ALA A 389 6.69 -26.89 -17.84
N THR A 390 7.18 -25.91 -17.07
CA THR A 390 6.75 -25.70 -15.67
C THR A 390 5.44 -24.93 -15.54
N LEU A 391 5.03 -24.20 -16.58
CA LEU A 391 3.82 -23.39 -16.56
C LEU A 391 2.55 -24.22 -16.86
N PRO A 392 1.42 -23.96 -16.20
CA PRO A 392 0.12 -24.49 -16.60
C PRO A 392 -0.27 -24.05 -18.02
N ALA A 393 -1.06 -24.86 -18.73
CA ALA A 393 -1.39 -24.64 -20.14
C ALA A 393 -1.97 -23.24 -20.44
N MET A 394 -2.85 -22.72 -19.57
CA MET A 394 -3.41 -21.37 -19.72
C MET A 394 -2.33 -20.28 -19.71
N TRP A 395 -1.30 -20.45 -18.87
CA TRP A 395 -0.20 -19.49 -18.73
C TRP A 395 0.76 -19.55 -19.92
N ARG A 396 0.92 -20.71 -20.56
CA ARG A 396 1.72 -20.84 -21.79
C ARG A 396 1.14 -20.02 -22.93
N ALA A 397 -0.17 -20.12 -23.16
CA ALA A 397 -0.86 -19.35 -24.21
C ALA A 397 -0.80 -17.84 -23.93
N ARG A 398 -1.06 -17.43 -22.68
CA ARG A 398 -0.98 -16.03 -22.27
C ARG A 398 0.44 -15.46 -22.41
N LEU A 399 1.46 -16.24 -22.05
CA LEU A 399 2.85 -15.84 -22.20
C LEU A 399 3.23 -15.67 -23.67
N ALA A 400 2.83 -16.59 -24.55
CA ALA A 400 3.09 -16.49 -25.99
C ALA A 400 2.44 -15.22 -26.59
N ALA A 401 1.17 -14.95 -26.25
CA ALA A 401 0.49 -13.73 -26.67
C ALA A 401 1.16 -12.45 -26.14
N SER A 402 1.66 -12.48 -24.89
CA SER A 402 2.38 -11.35 -24.30
C SER A 402 3.72 -11.11 -24.99
N ILE A 403 4.51 -12.16 -25.27
CA ILE A 403 5.76 -12.01 -26.03
C ILE A 403 5.50 -11.43 -27.42
N ALA A 404 4.43 -11.88 -28.09
CA ALA A 404 4.05 -11.34 -29.39
C ALA A 404 3.69 -9.84 -29.33
N SER A 405 2.94 -9.41 -28.32
CA SER A 405 2.60 -7.99 -28.13
C SER A 405 3.83 -7.14 -27.79
N TYR A 406 4.75 -7.66 -26.97
CA TYR A 406 5.99 -6.97 -26.64
C TYR A 406 6.92 -6.82 -27.85
N ARG A 407 7.01 -7.85 -28.71
CA ARG A 407 7.72 -7.76 -30.00
C ARG A 407 7.12 -6.71 -30.93
N ALA A 408 5.82 -6.43 -30.80
CA ALA A 408 5.13 -5.38 -31.54
C ALA A 408 5.26 -3.98 -30.89
N GLY A 409 6.00 -3.85 -29.79
CA GLY A 409 6.28 -2.58 -29.12
C GLY A 409 5.24 -2.13 -28.09
N LEU A 410 4.34 -3.03 -27.66
CA LEU A 410 3.41 -2.72 -26.58
C LEU A 410 4.17 -2.66 -25.24
N PRO A 411 3.80 -1.73 -24.34
CA PRO A 411 4.41 -1.64 -23.02
C PRO A 411 4.07 -2.84 -22.15
N PHE A 412 4.86 -3.03 -21.09
CA PHE A 412 4.65 -4.10 -20.13
C PHE A 412 3.34 -3.94 -19.35
N ASN A 413 2.97 -2.70 -18.99
CA ASN A 413 1.77 -2.42 -18.20
C ASN A 413 1.03 -1.16 -18.66
N PHE A 414 -0.13 -1.33 -19.29
CA PHE A 414 -1.03 -0.23 -19.69
C PHE A 414 -1.76 0.44 -18.53
N ASP A 415 -1.78 -0.19 -17.35
CA ASP A 415 -2.34 0.37 -16.12
C ASP A 415 -1.32 1.28 -15.39
N SER A 416 -0.05 1.27 -15.80
CA SER A 416 0.98 2.16 -15.25
C SER A 416 1.11 3.47 -16.03
N TRP A 417 2.10 4.31 -15.69
CA TRP A 417 2.40 5.52 -16.47
C TRP A 417 2.74 5.23 -17.94
N ASP A 418 3.15 4.00 -18.27
CA ASP A 418 3.31 3.60 -19.67
C ASP A 418 2.02 3.56 -20.45
N GLY A 419 0.87 3.41 -19.80
CA GLY A 419 -0.42 3.63 -20.41
C GLY A 419 -0.67 5.09 -20.77
N TYR A 420 0.00 6.05 -20.15
CA TYR A 420 -0.33 7.48 -20.21
C TYR A 420 0.89 8.35 -20.53
N PRO A 421 1.59 8.11 -21.67
CA PRO A 421 2.86 8.77 -21.97
C PRO A 421 2.74 10.31 -22.04
N ALA A 422 1.65 10.83 -22.60
CA ALA A 422 1.43 12.29 -22.65
C ALA A 422 1.28 12.91 -21.25
N ALA A 423 0.61 12.21 -20.32
CA ALA A 423 0.47 12.66 -18.93
C ALA A 423 1.83 12.63 -18.20
N ARG A 424 2.63 11.57 -18.44
CA ARG A 424 4.00 11.46 -17.91
C ARG A 424 4.86 12.64 -18.32
N GLU A 425 4.86 12.99 -19.61
CA GLU A 425 5.66 14.12 -20.11
C GLU A 425 5.16 15.48 -19.57
N ARG A 426 3.85 15.65 -19.33
CA ARG A 426 3.33 16.84 -18.64
C ARG A 426 3.84 16.95 -17.20
N LEU A 427 3.92 15.82 -16.49
CA LEU A 427 4.50 15.76 -15.14
C LEU A 427 6.00 16.06 -15.14
N TYR A 428 6.77 15.49 -16.07
CA TYR A 428 8.19 15.79 -16.23
C TYR A 428 8.46 17.27 -16.58
N ALA A 429 7.60 17.86 -17.42
CA ALA A 429 7.65 19.29 -17.69
C ALA A 429 7.37 20.13 -16.42
N ALA A 430 6.45 19.68 -15.56
CA ALA A 430 6.19 20.32 -14.27
C ALA A 430 7.39 20.25 -13.31
N PHE A 431 8.06 19.09 -13.22
CA PHE A 431 9.31 18.96 -12.45
C PHE A 431 10.37 19.97 -12.91
N ARG A 432 10.57 20.07 -14.23
CA ARG A 432 11.52 21.01 -14.84
C ARG A 432 11.16 22.47 -14.56
N ARG A 433 9.89 22.87 -14.69
CA ARG A 433 9.44 24.23 -14.37
C ARG A 433 9.64 24.56 -12.89
N ALA A 434 9.38 23.61 -12.01
CA ALA A 434 9.66 23.72 -10.58
C ALA A 434 11.16 23.68 -10.23
N LYS A 435 12.03 23.36 -11.20
CA LYS A 435 13.46 23.09 -11.01
C LYS A 435 13.72 21.97 -10.00
N ALA A 436 12.74 21.08 -9.83
CA ALA A 436 12.84 19.91 -8.97
C ALA A 436 13.37 18.72 -9.77
N ARG A 437 14.05 17.80 -9.06
CA ARG A 437 14.48 16.50 -9.57
C ARG A 437 14.06 15.44 -8.54
N PRO A 438 12.77 15.09 -8.48
CA PRO A 438 12.26 14.32 -7.37
C PRO A 438 12.76 12.87 -7.39
N ILE A 439 12.72 12.24 -6.21
CA ILE A 439 12.63 10.78 -6.08
C ILE A 439 11.15 10.41 -6.17
N VAL A 440 10.77 9.57 -7.11
CA VAL A 440 9.42 9.02 -7.25
C VAL A 440 9.36 7.70 -6.49
N LEU A 441 8.35 7.53 -5.64
CA LEU A 441 8.03 6.28 -4.98
C LEU A 441 6.82 5.64 -5.68
N SER A 442 6.87 4.33 -5.89
CA SER A 442 5.82 3.57 -6.58
C SER A 442 5.51 2.25 -5.86
N GLY A 443 4.27 1.76 -6.01
CA GLY A 443 3.76 0.47 -5.55
C GLY A 443 3.20 -0.36 -6.73
N ASP A 444 1.96 -0.88 -6.61
CA ASP A 444 1.13 -1.65 -7.58
C ASP A 444 1.74 -2.93 -8.17
N SER A 445 2.97 -2.84 -8.66
CA SER A 445 3.62 -3.86 -9.49
C SER A 445 3.99 -5.14 -8.74
N HIS A 446 3.90 -5.14 -7.41
CA HIS A 446 4.31 -6.22 -6.51
C HIS A 446 5.80 -6.62 -6.63
N ALA A 447 6.62 -5.68 -7.11
CA ALA A 447 8.03 -5.86 -7.42
C ALA A 447 8.84 -4.66 -6.95
N ALA A 448 10.11 -4.89 -6.65
CA ALA A 448 11.05 -3.84 -6.31
C ALA A 448 11.66 -3.24 -7.59
N TRP A 449 11.78 -1.92 -7.65
CA TRP A 449 12.34 -1.21 -8.80
C TRP A 449 13.31 -0.11 -8.38
N ALA A 450 14.39 0.07 -9.15
CA ALA A 450 15.17 1.30 -9.15
C ALA A 450 15.38 1.75 -10.59
N ASN A 451 14.85 2.92 -10.96
CA ASN A 451 14.83 3.38 -12.34
C ASN A 451 15.37 4.81 -12.51
N ASP A 452 15.97 5.06 -13.67
CA ASP A 452 16.37 6.37 -14.17
C ASP A 452 15.31 6.93 -15.12
N LEU A 453 14.56 7.93 -14.65
CA LEU A 453 13.46 8.50 -15.42
C LEU A 453 13.97 9.55 -16.39
N HIS A 454 13.82 9.31 -17.69
CA HIS A 454 14.20 10.24 -18.75
C HIS A 454 12.95 10.87 -19.37
N ASP A 455 13.04 12.09 -19.90
CA ASP A 455 11.97 12.64 -20.77
C ASP A 455 12.16 12.19 -22.23
N ASP A 456 11.21 12.54 -23.10
CA ASP A 456 11.27 12.17 -24.53
C ASP A 456 12.51 12.75 -25.26
N ALA A 457 13.17 13.76 -24.67
CA ALA A 457 14.43 14.31 -25.18
C ALA A 457 15.67 13.60 -24.63
N GLY A 458 15.49 12.49 -23.88
CA GLY A 458 16.57 11.72 -23.27
C GLY A 458 17.23 12.38 -22.08
N ARG A 459 16.60 13.40 -21.47
CA ARG A 459 17.17 14.07 -20.28
C ARG A 459 16.69 13.38 -19.02
N LEU A 460 17.60 13.09 -18.10
CA LEU A 460 17.22 12.58 -16.79
C LEU A 460 16.47 13.64 -15.97
N VAL A 461 15.24 13.33 -15.57
CA VAL A 461 14.32 14.22 -14.86
C VAL A 461 14.08 13.83 -13.41
N ALA A 462 14.16 12.54 -13.07
CA ALA A 462 13.90 12.01 -11.74
C ALA A 462 14.53 10.62 -11.57
N ALA A 463 14.60 10.14 -10.33
CA ALA A 463 14.85 8.73 -10.03
C ALA A 463 13.56 8.10 -9.50
N GLU A 464 13.36 6.81 -9.72
CA GLU A 464 12.22 6.07 -9.18
C GLU A 464 12.70 4.92 -8.28
N LEU A 465 11.99 4.74 -7.16
CA LEU A 465 12.16 3.62 -6.23
C LEU A 465 10.79 2.96 -6.01
N GLY A 466 10.56 1.83 -6.64
CA GLY A 466 9.33 1.05 -6.51
C GLY A 466 9.44 0.05 -5.36
N ALA A 467 8.55 0.13 -4.37
CA ALA A 467 8.47 -0.84 -3.28
C ALA A 467 7.80 -2.14 -3.77
N THR A 468 8.35 -3.29 -3.36
CA THR A 468 7.68 -4.58 -3.56
C THR A 468 6.44 -4.69 -2.67
N ALA A 469 5.61 -5.69 -2.93
CA ALA A 469 4.44 -5.98 -2.13
C ALA A 469 4.80 -6.52 -0.74
N ILE A 470 3.97 -6.17 0.24
CA ILE A 470 3.98 -6.79 1.58
C ILE A 470 3.67 -8.28 1.47
N THR A 471 2.64 -8.65 0.68
CA THR A 471 2.23 -10.05 0.49
C THR A 471 1.72 -10.41 -0.90
N SER A 472 1.24 -9.44 -1.68
CA SER A 472 0.59 -9.70 -2.98
C SER A 472 1.53 -10.37 -3.99
N PRO A 473 1.05 -11.37 -4.76
CA PRO A 473 1.87 -12.09 -5.73
C PRO A 473 2.18 -11.24 -6.97
N SER A 474 3.30 -11.55 -7.61
CA SER A 474 3.85 -10.82 -8.77
C SER A 474 4.06 -11.77 -9.95
N TYR A 475 4.53 -11.26 -11.10
CA TYR A 475 4.94 -12.14 -12.21
C TYR A 475 6.09 -13.08 -11.83
N GLY A 476 6.96 -12.69 -10.90
CA GLY A 476 8.01 -13.54 -10.34
C GLY A 476 7.48 -14.79 -9.63
N SER A 477 6.23 -14.75 -9.15
CA SER A 477 5.56 -15.94 -8.58
C SER A 477 5.24 -17.00 -9.64
N LEU A 478 5.18 -16.61 -10.92
CA LEU A 478 4.93 -17.50 -12.06
C LEU A 478 6.21 -17.80 -12.84
N ILE A 479 7.06 -16.79 -13.03
CA ILE A 479 8.31 -16.85 -13.79
C ILE A 479 9.44 -16.30 -12.89
N PRO A 480 10.01 -17.12 -11.99
CA PRO A 480 11.07 -16.67 -11.11
C PRO A 480 12.26 -16.06 -11.87
N GLY A 481 12.81 -14.96 -11.36
CA GLY A 481 13.94 -14.26 -11.97
C GLY A 481 13.57 -13.34 -13.14
N ILE A 482 12.29 -13.23 -13.53
CA ILE A 482 11.86 -12.37 -14.64
C ILE A 482 12.25 -10.89 -14.46
N GLY A 483 12.39 -10.42 -13.22
CA GLY A 483 12.86 -9.06 -12.93
C GLY A 483 14.23 -8.75 -13.57
N THR A 484 15.16 -9.71 -13.59
CA THR A 484 16.47 -9.53 -14.26
C THR A 484 16.30 -9.37 -15.77
N LEU A 485 15.43 -10.17 -16.38
CA LEU A 485 15.14 -10.09 -17.82
C LEU A 485 14.46 -8.76 -18.18
N ILE A 486 13.57 -8.26 -17.31
CA ILE A 486 12.96 -6.93 -17.47
C ILE A 486 14.05 -5.84 -17.42
N ALA A 487 14.94 -5.89 -16.43
CA ALA A 487 16.02 -4.91 -16.30
C ALA A 487 16.97 -4.91 -17.51
N GLU A 488 17.37 -6.09 -17.99
CA GLU A 488 18.22 -6.23 -19.18
C GLU A 488 17.60 -5.66 -20.46
N ALA A 489 16.27 -5.75 -20.58
CA ALA A 489 15.54 -5.28 -21.76
C ALA A 489 15.25 -3.77 -21.74
N ASN A 490 15.42 -3.09 -20.60
CA ASN A 490 14.92 -1.73 -20.40
C ASN A 490 16.00 -0.77 -19.91
N PRO A 491 16.37 0.26 -20.70
CA PRO A 491 17.48 1.15 -20.36
C PRO A 491 17.24 2.02 -19.12
N GLU A 492 15.99 2.33 -18.81
CA GLU A 492 15.63 3.08 -17.59
C GLU A 492 15.70 2.19 -16.33
N VAL A 493 15.62 0.86 -16.45
CA VAL A 493 15.49 -0.05 -15.31
C VAL A 493 16.87 -0.52 -14.85
N ARG A 494 17.35 -0.02 -13.71
CA ARG A 494 18.66 -0.38 -13.14
C ARG A 494 18.59 -1.61 -12.24
N TYR A 495 17.44 -1.82 -11.62
CA TYR A 495 17.17 -2.96 -10.76
C TYR A 495 15.69 -3.28 -10.82
N CYS A 496 15.36 -4.56 -11.00
CA CYS A 496 14.01 -5.07 -10.85
C CYS A 496 14.07 -6.44 -10.17
N ASP A 497 13.34 -6.59 -9.08
CA ASP A 497 13.14 -7.87 -8.39
C ASP A 497 11.64 -8.12 -8.25
N GLN A 498 11.18 -9.11 -9.01
CA GLN A 498 9.78 -9.54 -9.02
C GLN A 498 9.54 -10.64 -7.99
N ASP A 499 10.56 -11.24 -7.37
CA ASP A 499 10.39 -12.46 -6.59
C ASP A 499 10.15 -12.14 -5.12
N ALA A 500 10.99 -11.29 -4.53
CA ALA A 500 10.95 -11.02 -3.11
C ALA A 500 9.74 -10.18 -2.68
N LYS A 501 9.34 -10.35 -1.40
CA LYS A 501 8.29 -9.59 -0.73
C LYS A 501 8.86 -8.88 0.48
N GLY A 502 8.29 -7.74 0.86
CA GLY A 502 8.90 -6.86 1.85
C GLY A 502 8.48 -5.39 1.71
N PHE A 503 9.43 -4.48 1.90
CA PHE A 503 9.21 -3.03 1.86
C PHE A 503 10.50 -2.30 1.47
N LEU A 504 10.40 -1.01 1.15
CA LEU A 504 11.57 -0.16 0.92
C LEU A 504 11.87 0.67 2.17
N LEU A 505 13.09 0.61 2.69
CA LEU A 505 13.56 1.53 3.74
C LEU A 505 14.35 2.66 3.09
N LEU A 506 13.81 3.89 3.15
CA LEU A 506 14.40 5.08 2.56
C LEU A 506 14.95 6.00 3.67
N THR A 507 16.26 6.18 3.68
CA THR A 507 16.94 7.14 4.55
C THR A 507 17.42 8.34 3.75
N LEU A 508 16.90 9.52 4.07
CA LEU A 508 17.33 10.79 3.48
C LEU A 508 18.29 11.49 4.45
N THR A 509 19.36 12.05 3.92
CA THR A 509 20.31 12.94 4.62
C THR A 509 20.60 14.15 3.73
N PRO A 510 21.19 15.25 4.22
CA PRO A 510 21.52 16.40 3.37
C PRO A 510 22.36 16.06 2.13
N SER A 511 23.13 14.97 2.17
CA SER A 511 24.05 14.58 1.09
C SER A 511 23.57 13.43 0.21
N ALA A 512 22.66 12.58 0.69
CA ALA A 512 22.21 11.41 -0.06
C ALA A 512 20.89 10.83 0.44
N ALA A 513 20.19 10.17 -0.48
CA ALA A 513 19.13 9.21 -0.23
C ALA A 513 19.67 7.79 -0.36
N THR A 514 19.46 6.96 0.66
CA THR A 514 19.81 5.53 0.64
C THR A 514 18.53 4.71 0.73
N ALA A 515 18.32 3.86 -0.27
CA ALA A 515 17.16 3.02 -0.41
C ALA A 515 17.57 1.56 -0.23
N GLU A 516 16.97 0.87 0.76
CA GLU A 516 17.23 -0.53 1.04
C GLU A 516 15.95 -1.34 0.78
N PHE A 517 16.00 -2.27 -0.16
CA PHE A 517 14.91 -3.18 -0.45
C PHE A 517 14.93 -4.32 0.58
N ARG A 518 14.19 -4.13 1.67
CA ARG A 518 14.10 -5.05 2.79
C ARG A 518 13.13 -6.16 2.45
N THR A 519 13.55 -7.41 2.64
CA THR A 519 12.79 -8.59 2.23
C THR A 519 12.53 -9.52 3.40
N VAL A 520 11.42 -10.26 3.32
CA VAL A 520 11.13 -11.39 4.21
C VAL A 520 11.24 -12.70 3.43
N SER A 521 11.75 -13.75 4.08
CA SER A 521 11.99 -15.04 3.42
C SER A 521 10.72 -15.78 2.99
N THR A 522 9.56 -15.42 3.55
CA THR A 522 8.27 -16.06 3.24
C THR A 522 7.11 -15.19 3.70
N VAL A 523 5.96 -15.36 3.04
CA VAL A 523 4.65 -14.81 3.42
C VAL A 523 3.67 -15.89 3.86
N ILE A 524 4.11 -17.16 4.02
CA ILE A 524 3.21 -18.28 4.34
C ILE A 524 3.50 -18.97 5.68
N ALA A 525 4.62 -18.65 6.33
CA ALA A 525 4.99 -19.27 7.61
C ALA A 525 5.68 -18.28 8.56
N LYS A 526 5.75 -18.69 9.83
CA LYS A 526 6.60 -18.11 10.88
C LYS A 526 7.42 -19.25 11.53
N PRO A 527 8.65 -18.99 12.02
CA PRO A 527 9.40 -17.74 11.91
C PRO A 527 9.82 -17.43 10.47
N PHE A 528 10.25 -16.20 10.22
CA PHE A 528 10.78 -15.74 8.94
C PHE A 528 12.14 -15.05 9.16
N ALA A 529 12.96 -15.01 8.11
CA ALA A 529 14.21 -14.26 8.09
C ALA A 529 14.02 -12.94 7.35
N GLU A 530 14.76 -11.92 7.78
CA GLU A 530 14.85 -10.62 7.13
C GLU A 530 16.17 -10.51 6.37
N ALA A 531 16.16 -9.87 5.20
CA ALA A 531 17.37 -9.55 4.45
C ALA A 531 17.24 -8.19 3.77
N THR A 532 18.33 -7.73 3.17
CA THR A 532 18.33 -6.61 2.23
C THR A 532 18.73 -7.16 0.88
N ALA A 533 17.80 -7.22 -0.07
CA ALA A 533 18.08 -7.74 -1.41
C ALA A 533 18.96 -6.78 -2.22
N LYS A 534 18.81 -5.47 -1.97
CA LYS A 534 19.52 -4.44 -2.69
C LYS A 534 19.61 -3.14 -1.91
N ARG A 535 20.74 -2.44 -2.03
CA ARG A 535 20.91 -1.05 -1.60
C ARG A 535 21.18 -0.16 -2.80
N VAL A 536 20.51 0.99 -2.87
CA VAL A 536 20.68 2.02 -3.90
C VAL A 536 21.00 3.33 -3.20
N ARG A 537 21.96 4.08 -3.73
CA ARG A 537 22.33 5.40 -3.22
C ARG A 537 22.13 6.45 -4.31
N ILE A 538 21.47 7.55 -3.94
CA ILE A 538 21.29 8.73 -4.79
C ILE A 538 21.95 9.90 -4.05
N ASP A 539 22.97 10.51 -4.64
CA ASP A 539 23.62 11.68 -4.05
C ASP A 539 22.83 12.96 -4.35
N ALA A 540 22.81 13.89 -3.40
CA ALA A 540 22.22 15.21 -3.61
C ALA A 540 22.98 15.95 -4.73
N GLY A 541 22.28 16.46 -5.73
CA GLY A 541 22.85 17.32 -6.76
C GLY A 541 23.63 16.65 -7.91
N ARG A 542 23.60 15.31 -8.07
CA ARG A 542 24.07 14.62 -9.28
C ARG A 542 23.03 13.62 -9.81
N PRO A 543 22.98 13.35 -11.14
CA PRO A 543 21.84 12.65 -11.72
C PRO A 543 21.92 11.12 -11.68
N ALA A 544 23.09 10.48 -11.61
CA ALA A 544 23.12 9.01 -11.70
C ALA A 544 22.91 8.34 -10.32
N PRO A 545 22.01 7.35 -10.18
CA PRO A 545 21.96 6.51 -9.00
C PRO A 545 23.24 5.68 -8.98
N ILE A 546 24.04 5.90 -7.93
CA ILE A 546 25.16 5.05 -7.60
C ILE A 546 24.56 3.78 -7.01
N VAL A 547 24.54 2.73 -7.82
CA VAL A 547 24.38 1.38 -7.30
C VAL A 547 25.79 0.77 -7.25
N GLU A 548 26.44 0.85 -6.09
CA GLU A 548 27.37 -0.21 -5.72
C GLU A 548 26.50 -1.42 -5.36
N ILE A 549 26.40 -2.36 -6.29
CA ILE A 549 25.93 -3.70 -6.01
C ILE A 549 27.12 -4.41 -5.39
N ALA A 550 27.10 -4.64 -4.07
CA ALA A 550 27.75 -5.80 -3.51
C ALA A 550 26.84 -7.02 -3.71
#